data_AF-A0A2P2BZ89-F1
#
_entry.id   AF-A0A2P2BZ89-F1
#
_cell.length_a   1.000
_cell.length_b   1.000
_cell.length_c   1.000
_cell.angle_alpha   90.00
_cell.angle_beta   90.00
_cell.angle_gamma   90.00
#
_symmetry.space_group_name_H-M   'P 1'
#
loop_
_entity.id
_entity.type
_entity.pdbx_description
1 polymer ?
#
loop_
_entity_poly.entity_id
_entity_poly.type
_entity_poly.pdbx_seq_one_letter_code
_entity_poly.pdbx_strand_id
1 'polypeptide(L)'
;MAQDPLTPGLRDELVTEELAALLTSLDEQQMISDPLRASDAVERLGKHLLRVARRMRTPSDSAAVEAGTTLVNAAIDALGTDYAGDRVSHPPRLLKGVRHPWGLSTKELPHHPMIPLTSSELLVNGAGEPAFGTVLKEEIRCANEVDLICAFVGYTGFQPLKDELRALIERGGRVRVITSTYLGATSAKALDELVRLGVDVRVNYQGQSTKLHAKAWLFRRPGELDTACVGSSNLSDAALYSGLE
;
A
#
# COMPACT_ATOMS: atom_id res chain seq x y z
N MET A 1 28.24 0.51 3.56
CA MET A 1 29.36 0.54 2.60
C MET A 1 28.77 0.35 1.22
N ALA A 2 29.08 1.21 0.25
CA ALA A 2 28.67 0.96 -1.12
C ALA A 2 29.34 -0.35 -1.59
N GLN A 3 28.54 -1.31 -2.05
CA GLN A 3 29.09 -2.52 -2.65
C GLN A 3 29.80 -2.14 -3.94
N ASP A 4 30.96 -2.74 -4.19
CA ASP A 4 31.70 -2.55 -5.44
C ASP A 4 30.80 -2.99 -6.62
N PRO A 5 30.48 -2.08 -7.56
CA PRO A 5 29.59 -2.38 -8.68
C PRO A 5 30.15 -3.48 -9.60
N LEU A 6 31.45 -3.77 -9.56
CA LEU A 6 32.08 -4.83 -10.35
C LEU A 6 32.22 -6.16 -9.61
N THR A 7 31.64 -6.29 -8.41
CA THR A 7 31.60 -7.56 -7.68
C THR A 7 30.93 -8.66 -8.54
N PRO A 8 31.58 -9.81 -8.78
CA PRO A 8 31.01 -10.90 -9.56
C PRO A 8 29.70 -11.43 -8.99
N GLY A 9 28.72 -11.69 -9.86
CA GLY A 9 27.41 -12.21 -9.47
C GLY A 9 26.38 -12.07 -10.59
N LEU A 10 25.20 -12.66 -10.39
CA LEU A 10 24.08 -12.48 -11.32
C LEU A 10 23.64 -11.01 -11.32
N ARG A 11 23.45 -10.43 -12.50
CA ARG A 11 23.00 -9.04 -12.68
C ARG A 11 21.72 -9.00 -13.51
N ASP A 12 20.85 -8.05 -13.17
CA ASP A 12 19.62 -7.76 -13.90
C ASP A 12 19.33 -6.25 -13.87
N GLU A 13 20.26 -5.46 -14.40
CA GLU A 13 20.16 -3.99 -14.40
C GLU A 13 20.54 -3.40 -15.75
N LEU A 14 20.05 -2.20 -16.02
CA LEU A 14 20.47 -1.44 -17.19
C LEU A 14 21.91 -0.95 -17.01
N VAL A 15 22.71 -1.06 -18.08
CA VAL A 15 24.03 -0.46 -18.15
C VAL A 15 23.87 1.06 -18.29
N THR A 16 24.04 1.77 -17.17
CA THR A 16 24.10 3.25 -17.13
C THR A 16 25.44 3.76 -17.65
N GLU A 17 25.55 5.04 -18.00
CA GLU A 17 26.83 5.64 -18.42
C GLU A 17 27.97 5.44 -17.41
N GLU A 18 27.68 5.61 -16.11
CA GLU A 18 28.65 5.38 -15.03
C GLU A 18 29.12 3.91 -15.01
N LEU A 19 28.18 2.96 -15.04
CA LEU A 19 28.49 1.53 -15.11
C LEU A 19 29.24 1.17 -16.40
N ALA A 20 28.87 1.74 -17.55
CA ALA A 20 29.55 1.51 -18.82
C ALA A 20 31.03 1.92 -18.74
N ALA A 21 31.33 3.07 -18.12
CA ALA A 21 32.70 3.52 -17.91
C ALA A 21 33.49 2.57 -17.02
N LEU A 22 32.89 2.03 -15.95
CA LEU A 22 33.54 1.06 -15.07
C LEU A 22 33.77 -0.29 -15.77
N LEU A 23 32.81 -0.74 -16.58
CA LEU A 23 32.90 -2.01 -17.31
C LEU A 23 34.07 -2.04 -18.31
N THR A 24 34.56 -0.88 -18.78
CA THR A 24 35.75 -0.82 -19.66
C THR A 24 37.03 -1.37 -19.03
N SER A 25 37.10 -1.50 -17.70
CA SER A 25 38.25 -2.10 -17.02
C SER A 25 38.20 -3.63 -16.98
N LEU A 26 37.10 -4.25 -17.42
CA LEU A 26 36.94 -5.70 -17.46
C LEU A 26 37.26 -6.24 -18.85
N ASP A 27 37.75 -7.47 -18.91
CA ASP A 27 37.88 -8.20 -20.16
C ASP A 27 36.50 -8.62 -20.68
N GLU A 28 36.31 -8.69 -21.99
CA GLU A 28 35.03 -9.09 -22.61
C GLU A 28 34.53 -10.46 -22.13
N GLN A 29 35.43 -11.40 -21.81
CA GLN A 29 35.07 -12.73 -21.30
C GLN A 29 34.51 -12.70 -19.86
N GLN A 30 34.76 -11.62 -19.12
CA GLN A 30 34.23 -11.42 -17.76
C GLN A 30 32.83 -10.80 -17.78
N MET A 31 32.36 -10.39 -18.96
CA MET A 31 31.09 -9.68 -19.14
C MET A 31 30.11 -10.51 -19.96
N ILE A 32 28.87 -10.58 -19.47
CA ILE A 32 27.75 -11.14 -20.22
C ILE A 32 26.67 -10.06 -20.27
N SER A 33 26.34 -9.59 -21.47
CA SER A 33 25.31 -8.58 -21.68
C SER A 33 24.55 -8.84 -22.98
N ASP A 34 23.22 -8.80 -22.91
CA ASP A 34 22.35 -8.87 -24.07
C ASP A 34 21.77 -7.47 -24.41
N PRO A 35 21.45 -7.20 -25.68
CA PRO A 35 20.68 -6.01 -26.05
C PRO A 35 19.32 -5.98 -25.33
N LEU A 36 18.88 -4.79 -24.93
CA LEU A 36 17.56 -4.60 -24.33
C LEU A 36 16.47 -4.94 -25.36
N ARG A 37 15.66 -5.95 -25.06
CA ARG A 37 14.54 -6.38 -25.90
C ARG A 37 13.42 -5.34 -25.85
N ALA A 38 12.76 -5.11 -27.00
CA ALA A 38 11.63 -4.19 -27.09
C ALA A 38 10.47 -4.58 -26.15
N SER A 39 10.24 -5.88 -25.94
CA SER A 39 9.22 -6.40 -25.00
C SER A 39 9.43 -5.95 -23.56
N ASP A 40 10.68 -5.70 -23.18
CA ASP A 40 11.06 -5.43 -21.79
C ASP A 40 11.39 -3.94 -21.57
N ALA A 41 11.44 -3.16 -22.67
CA ALA A 41 11.97 -1.81 -22.67
C ALA A 41 11.14 -0.86 -21.79
N VAL A 42 9.80 -0.86 -21.95
CA VAL A 42 8.91 0.05 -21.19
C VAL A 42 9.05 -0.17 -19.69
N GLU A 43 9.02 -1.44 -19.25
CA GLU A 43 9.12 -1.81 -17.84
C GLU A 43 10.49 -1.44 -17.24
N ARG A 44 11.58 -1.79 -17.94
CA ARG A 44 12.94 -1.56 -17.45
C ARG A 44 13.33 -0.08 -17.45
N LEU A 45 12.99 0.66 -18.50
CA LEU A 45 13.25 2.10 -18.60
C LEU A 45 12.39 2.89 -17.62
N GLY A 46 11.10 2.54 -17.48
CA GLY A 46 10.20 3.17 -16.52
C GLY A 46 10.68 3.00 -15.07
N LYS A 47 11.06 1.77 -14.69
CA LYS A 47 11.68 1.50 -13.37
C LYS A 47 12.96 2.28 -13.15
N HIS A 48 13.80 2.40 -14.17
CA HIS A 48 15.02 3.18 -14.10
C HIS A 48 14.74 4.67 -13.86
N LEU A 49 13.81 5.26 -14.63
CA LEU A 49 13.40 6.65 -14.47
C LEU A 49 12.83 6.90 -13.07
N LEU A 50 11.94 6.02 -12.58
CA LEU A 50 11.38 6.11 -11.23
C LEU A 50 12.48 6.07 -10.15
N ARG A 51 13.47 5.19 -10.31
CA ARG A 51 14.62 5.11 -9.40
C ARG A 51 15.42 6.40 -9.36
N VAL A 52 15.61 7.07 -10.50
CA VAL A 52 16.28 8.38 -10.56
C VAL A 52 15.41 9.47 -9.95
N ALA A 53 14.11 9.50 -10.26
CA ALA A 53 13.16 10.48 -9.72
C ALA A 53 13.07 10.42 -8.19
N ARG A 54 13.17 9.23 -7.58
CA ARG A 54 13.22 9.06 -6.11
C ARG A 54 14.44 9.69 -5.44
N ARG A 55 15.48 10.06 -6.20
CA ARG A 55 16.66 10.77 -5.70
C ARG A 55 16.51 12.29 -5.77
N MET A 56 15.38 12.80 -6.27
CA MET A 56 15.08 14.24 -6.21
C MET A 56 15.16 14.72 -4.77
N ARG A 57 15.79 15.88 -4.58
CA ARG A 57 15.94 16.47 -3.24
C ARG A 57 14.57 16.93 -2.74
N THR A 58 14.33 16.75 -1.45
CA THR A 58 13.16 17.32 -0.78
C THR A 58 13.17 18.84 -0.97
N PRO A 59 12.11 19.42 -1.55
CA PRO A 59 12.01 20.87 -1.70
C PRO A 59 12.06 21.58 -0.35
N SER A 60 12.82 22.66 -0.25
CA SER A 60 12.99 23.44 0.99
C SER A 60 11.89 24.47 1.21
N ASP A 61 11.23 24.92 0.13
CA ASP A 61 10.25 26.00 0.13
C ASP A 61 9.30 25.87 -1.07
N SER A 62 8.31 26.76 -1.15
CA SER A 62 7.32 26.77 -2.23
C SER A 62 7.92 27.00 -3.62
N ALA A 63 8.98 27.80 -3.75
CA ALA A 63 9.61 28.05 -5.05
C ALA A 63 10.31 26.78 -5.57
N ALA A 64 10.95 26.03 -4.68
CA ALA A 64 11.52 24.72 -5.00
C ALA A 64 10.46 23.69 -5.40
N VAL A 65 9.26 23.73 -4.78
CA VAL A 65 8.13 22.87 -5.18
C VAL A 65 7.63 23.22 -6.58
N GLU A 66 7.50 24.52 -6.91
CA GLU A 66 7.10 24.98 -8.25
C GLU A 66 8.13 24.59 -9.32
N ALA A 67 9.43 24.70 -9.01
CA ALA A 67 10.50 24.27 -9.89
C ALA A 67 10.45 22.75 -10.15
N GLY A 68 10.25 21.96 -9.09
CA GLY A 68 10.05 20.51 -9.21
C GLY A 68 8.81 20.14 -10.03
N THR A 69 7.71 20.88 -9.86
CA THR A 69 6.47 20.70 -10.63
C THR A 69 6.70 20.97 -12.11
N THR A 70 7.44 22.04 -12.43
CA THR A 70 7.81 22.38 -13.81
C THR A 70 8.65 21.27 -14.45
N LEU A 71 9.61 20.71 -13.71
CA LEU A 71 10.44 19.60 -14.18
C LEU A 71 9.61 18.34 -14.46
N VAL A 72 8.69 17.98 -13.55
CA VAL A 72 7.79 16.84 -13.73
C VAL A 72 6.90 17.03 -14.96
N ASN A 73 6.31 18.22 -15.14
CA ASN A 73 5.48 18.51 -16.30
C ASN A 73 6.28 18.45 -17.62
N ALA A 74 7.53 18.93 -17.64
CA ALA A 74 8.38 18.80 -18.81
C ALA A 74 8.73 17.33 -19.14
N ALA A 75 8.89 16.48 -18.11
CA ALA A 75 9.09 15.04 -18.30
C ALA A 75 7.83 14.37 -18.87
N ILE A 76 6.63 14.74 -18.40
CA ILE A 76 5.35 14.28 -18.94
C ILE A 76 5.22 14.67 -20.42
N ASP A 77 5.51 15.94 -20.75
CA ASP A 77 5.45 16.44 -22.13
C ASP A 77 6.41 15.66 -23.06
N ALA A 78 7.58 15.26 -22.55
CA ALA A 78 8.56 14.46 -23.29
C ALA A 78 8.12 13.00 -23.53
N LEU A 79 7.22 12.45 -22.70
CA LEU A 79 6.65 11.11 -22.90
C LEU A 79 5.61 11.09 -24.03
N GLY A 80 4.99 12.23 -24.33
CA GLY A 80 4.07 12.39 -25.46
C GLY A 80 2.79 13.16 -25.09
N THR A 81 2.08 13.61 -26.12
CA THR A 81 0.86 14.43 -25.97
C THR A 81 -0.31 13.71 -25.32
N ASP A 82 -0.30 12.37 -25.35
CA ASP A 82 -1.36 11.54 -24.78
C ASP A 82 -1.46 11.68 -23.25
N TYR A 83 -0.39 12.15 -22.59
CA TYR A 83 -0.30 12.33 -21.13
C TYR A 83 -0.55 13.78 -20.68
N ALA A 84 -1.04 14.65 -21.56
CA ALA A 84 -1.25 16.07 -21.22
C ALA A 84 -2.19 16.27 -20.01
N GLY A 85 -3.10 15.33 -19.76
CA GLY A 85 -4.01 15.33 -18.60
C GLY A 85 -3.34 15.02 -17.27
N ASP A 86 -2.16 14.39 -17.27
CA ASP A 86 -1.41 14.01 -16.06
C ASP A 86 -0.53 15.14 -15.53
N ARG A 87 -0.46 16.26 -16.26
CA ARG A 87 0.28 17.44 -15.82
C ARG A 87 -0.25 17.96 -14.50
N VAL A 88 0.66 18.27 -13.59
CA VAL A 88 0.34 18.88 -12.30
C VAL A 88 -0.07 20.32 -12.51
N SER A 89 -1.26 20.68 -12.03
CA SER A 89 -1.77 22.06 -12.08
C SER A 89 -0.94 23.00 -11.22
N HIS A 90 -0.79 24.25 -11.64
CA HIS A 90 -0.18 25.31 -10.82
C HIS A 90 -1.26 26.15 -10.10
N PRO A 91 -1.06 26.53 -8.83
CA PRO A 91 0.02 26.03 -7.96
C PRO A 91 -0.19 24.55 -7.60
N PRO A 92 0.90 23.78 -7.37
CA PRO A 92 0.83 22.36 -7.03
C PRO A 92 0.10 22.19 -5.71
N ARG A 93 -0.88 21.30 -5.69
CA ARG A 93 -1.77 21.08 -4.55
C ARG A 93 -2.13 19.62 -4.41
N LEU A 94 -2.22 19.16 -3.17
CA LEU A 94 -2.71 17.83 -2.85
C LEU A 94 -4.22 17.89 -2.63
N LEU A 95 -4.98 17.15 -3.44
CA LEU A 95 -6.42 16.98 -3.18
C LEU A 95 -6.60 16.09 -1.95
N LYS A 96 -7.21 16.64 -0.90
CA LYS A 96 -7.48 15.94 0.38
C LYS A 96 -8.84 15.23 0.40
N GLY A 97 -9.69 15.49 -0.58
CA GLY A 97 -10.99 14.84 -0.73
C GLY A 97 -12.01 15.76 -1.38
N VAL A 98 -13.14 15.18 -1.78
CA VAL A 98 -14.28 15.88 -2.36
C VAL A 98 -15.48 15.69 -1.43
N ARG A 99 -16.09 16.79 -0.99
CA ARG A 99 -17.29 16.75 -0.14
C ARG A 99 -18.54 16.51 -0.99
N HIS A 100 -19.54 15.84 -0.43
CA HIS A 100 -20.83 15.70 -1.10
C HIS A 100 -21.51 17.07 -1.26
N PRO A 101 -22.08 17.38 -2.44
CA PRO A 101 -22.50 18.73 -2.77
C PRO A 101 -23.79 19.22 -2.09
N TRP A 102 -24.59 18.38 -1.40
CA TRP A 102 -25.90 18.80 -0.86
C TRP A 102 -26.31 18.10 0.45
N GLY A 103 -26.77 18.91 1.42
CA GLY A 103 -27.42 18.49 2.68
C GLY A 103 -27.11 19.46 3.85
N LEU A 104 -28.06 19.66 4.78
CA LEU A 104 -27.84 20.39 6.05
C LEU A 104 -26.76 19.75 6.93
N SER A 105 -26.35 18.52 6.60
CA SER A 105 -25.22 17.83 7.20
C SER A 105 -23.97 18.10 6.37
N THR A 106 -23.17 19.06 6.80
CA THR A 106 -21.76 19.15 6.39
C THR A 106 -21.00 18.00 7.05
N LYS A 107 -21.14 16.77 6.55
CA LYS A 107 -20.27 15.68 7.02
C LYS A 107 -18.83 16.08 6.73
N GLU A 108 -18.04 16.22 7.79
CA GLU A 108 -16.60 16.44 7.66
C GLU A 108 -15.98 15.25 6.92
N LEU A 109 -14.91 15.54 6.16
CA LEU A 109 -14.11 14.46 5.60
C LEU A 109 -13.46 13.69 6.76
N PRO A 110 -13.33 12.35 6.66
CA PRO A 110 -12.53 11.60 7.62
C PRO A 110 -11.13 12.19 7.71
N HIS A 111 -10.52 12.11 8.89
CA HIS A 111 -9.11 12.43 9.05
C HIS A 111 -8.27 11.56 8.11
N HIS A 112 -7.23 12.15 7.50
CA HIS A 112 -6.26 11.37 6.76
C HIS A 112 -5.54 10.40 7.70
N PRO A 113 -5.26 9.16 7.25
CA PRO A 113 -4.44 8.25 8.00
C PRO A 113 -3.02 8.81 8.15
N MET A 114 -2.33 8.36 9.19
CA MET A 114 -0.97 8.77 9.50
C MET A 114 0.03 8.36 8.42
N ILE A 115 -0.20 7.19 7.80
CA ILE A 115 0.53 6.72 6.62
C ILE A 115 -0.17 7.32 5.40
N PRO A 116 0.52 8.09 4.55
CA PRO A 116 -0.11 8.60 3.33
C PRO A 116 -0.64 7.47 2.46
N LEU A 117 -1.85 7.65 1.90
CA LEU A 117 -2.52 6.63 1.08
C LEU A 117 -1.75 6.20 -0.18
N THR A 118 -0.77 7.00 -0.60
CA THR A 118 0.11 6.73 -1.75
C THR A 118 1.45 6.14 -1.36
N SER A 119 1.68 5.88 -0.06
CA SER A 119 2.93 5.36 0.48
C SER A 119 2.80 3.87 0.80
N SER A 120 3.95 3.19 0.82
CA SER A 120 4.07 1.83 1.35
C SER A 120 4.91 1.88 2.61
N GLU A 121 4.43 1.25 3.68
CA GLU A 121 5.07 1.21 4.99
C GLU A 121 5.25 -0.25 5.43
N LEU A 122 6.32 -0.53 6.17
CA LEU A 122 6.51 -1.80 6.87
C LEU A 122 6.06 -1.61 8.32
N LEU A 123 5.12 -2.44 8.78
CA LEU A 123 4.59 -2.41 10.14
C LEU A 123 5.03 -3.67 10.88
N VAL A 124 5.75 -3.51 11.99
CA VAL A 124 6.27 -4.64 12.79
C VAL A 124 5.88 -4.57 14.27
N ASN A 125 4.99 -3.65 14.65
CA ASN A 125 4.64 -3.35 16.05
C ASN A 125 5.89 -3.06 16.91
N GLY A 126 6.88 -2.34 16.34
CA GLY A 126 8.10 -1.97 17.04
C GLY A 126 7.87 -1.00 18.19
N ALA A 127 8.82 -0.93 19.12
CA ALA A 127 8.77 0.04 20.21
C ALA A 127 8.84 1.48 19.64
N GLY A 128 7.78 2.27 19.87
CA GLY A 128 7.66 3.63 19.35
C GLY A 128 7.04 3.73 17.95
N GLU A 129 6.67 2.60 17.34
CA GLU A 129 5.91 2.55 16.08
C GLU A 129 4.40 2.44 16.36
N PRO A 130 3.54 2.90 15.43
CA PRO A 130 2.12 2.67 15.54
C PRO A 130 1.82 1.17 15.48
N ALA A 131 1.05 0.70 16.46
CA ALA A 131 0.51 -0.66 16.42
C ALA A 131 -0.35 -0.87 15.16
N PHE A 132 -0.29 -2.07 14.57
CA PHE A 132 -1.05 -2.38 13.35
C PHE A 132 -2.55 -2.15 13.55
N GLY A 133 -3.09 -2.50 14.72
CA GLY A 133 -4.49 -2.22 15.05
C GLY A 133 -4.86 -0.74 15.07
N THR A 134 -3.91 0.18 15.29
CA THR A 134 -4.13 1.63 15.16
C THR A 134 -4.24 2.02 13.69
N VAL A 135 -3.34 1.52 12.84
CA VAL A 135 -3.39 1.75 11.39
C VAL A 135 -4.70 1.23 10.81
N LEU A 136 -5.13 0.02 11.20
CA LEU A 136 -6.41 -0.55 10.77
C LEU A 136 -7.60 0.36 11.08
N LYS A 137 -7.63 0.99 12.27
CA LYS A 137 -8.72 1.93 12.62
C LYS A 137 -8.77 3.13 11.68
N GLU A 138 -7.62 3.70 11.36
CA GLU A 138 -7.53 4.86 10.46
C GLU A 138 -7.94 4.49 9.03
N GLU A 139 -7.47 3.34 8.54
CA GLU A 139 -7.85 2.82 7.23
C GLU A 139 -9.35 2.52 7.13
N ILE A 140 -9.96 1.91 8.17
CA ILE A 140 -11.41 1.68 8.24
C ILE A 140 -12.19 3.00 8.23
N ARG A 141 -11.70 4.06 8.89
CA ARG A 141 -12.41 5.35 8.95
C ARG A 141 -12.52 6.03 7.58
N CYS A 142 -11.52 5.89 6.73
CA CYS A 142 -11.48 6.52 5.41
C CYS A 142 -11.92 5.60 4.26
N ALA A 143 -12.13 4.31 4.49
CA ALA A 143 -12.57 3.35 3.47
C ALA A 143 -14.08 3.41 3.19
N ASN A 144 -14.48 3.00 1.98
CA ASN A 144 -15.86 2.71 1.62
C ASN A 144 -16.16 1.22 1.72
N GLU A 145 -15.18 0.38 1.41
CA GLU A 145 -15.28 -1.08 1.54
C GLU A 145 -14.05 -1.64 2.25
N VAL A 146 -14.28 -2.65 3.09
CA VAL A 146 -13.23 -3.36 3.81
C VAL A 146 -13.39 -4.86 3.58
N ASP A 147 -12.36 -5.47 3.02
CA ASP A 147 -12.28 -6.92 2.88
C ASP A 147 -11.18 -7.47 3.77
N LEU A 148 -11.53 -8.44 4.61
CA LEU A 148 -10.59 -9.20 5.42
C LEU A 148 -10.58 -10.65 4.98
N ILE A 149 -9.40 -11.18 4.67
CA ILE A 149 -9.13 -12.61 4.68
C ILE A 149 -8.14 -12.89 5.80
N CYS A 150 -8.49 -13.76 6.75
CA CYS A 150 -7.58 -14.10 7.84
C CYS A 150 -7.73 -15.57 8.23
N ALA A 151 -6.65 -16.18 8.71
CA ALA A 151 -6.68 -17.58 9.12
C ALA A 151 -7.61 -17.79 10.33
N PHE A 152 -7.62 -16.86 11.28
CA PHE A 152 -8.56 -16.87 12.41
C PHE A 152 -8.97 -15.47 12.88
N VAL A 153 -10.16 -15.41 13.49
CA VAL A 153 -10.74 -14.20 14.09
C VAL A 153 -10.88 -14.39 15.60
N GLY A 154 -10.08 -13.66 16.38
CA GLY A 154 -10.15 -13.61 17.83
C GLY A 154 -11.09 -12.50 18.32
N TYR A 155 -11.83 -12.77 19.40
CA TYR A 155 -12.74 -11.78 20.00
C TYR A 155 -12.01 -10.53 20.51
N THR A 156 -10.84 -10.71 21.12
CA THR A 156 -10.05 -9.60 21.67
C THR A 156 -9.42 -8.72 20.59
N GLY A 157 -9.08 -9.27 19.41
CA GLY A 157 -8.61 -8.46 18.28
C GLY A 157 -9.72 -7.71 17.57
N PHE A 158 -10.93 -8.31 17.50
CA PHE A 158 -12.11 -7.67 16.93
C PHE A 158 -12.61 -6.49 17.78
N GLN A 159 -12.65 -6.64 19.10
CA GLN A 159 -13.32 -5.68 19.99
C GLN A 159 -12.83 -4.22 19.79
N PRO A 160 -11.52 -3.94 19.67
CA PRO A 160 -11.03 -2.58 19.46
C PRO A 160 -11.48 -1.94 18.14
N LEU A 161 -11.77 -2.74 17.10
CA LEU A 161 -12.16 -2.25 15.76
C LEU A 161 -13.68 -2.14 15.58
N LYS A 162 -14.45 -2.61 16.57
CA LYS A 162 -15.91 -2.74 16.50
C LYS A 162 -16.61 -1.43 16.15
N ASP A 163 -16.15 -0.33 16.72
CA ASP A 163 -16.80 0.98 16.57
C ASP A 163 -16.53 1.57 15.20
N GLU A 164 -15.31 1.42 14.68
CA GLU A 164 -14.94 1.84 13.33
C GLU A 164 -15.68 1.02 12.26
N LEU A 165 -15.79 -0.31 12.43
CA LEU A 165 -16.55 -1.18 11.51
C LEU A 165 -18.04 -0.83 11.49
N ARG A 166 -18.63 -0.61 12.67
CA ARG A 166 -20.02 -0.16 12.80
C ARG A 166 -20.25 1.18 12.12
N ALA A 167 -19.38 2.17 12.38
CA ALA A 167 -19.48 3.49 11.77
C ALA A 167 -19.31 3.44 10.24
N LEU A 168 -18.55 2.47 9.71
CA LEU A 168 -18.46 2.22 8.27
C LEU A 168 -19.77 1.70 7.68
N ILE A 169 -20.39 0.72 8.33
CA ILE A 169 -21.65 0.16 7.85
C ILE A 169 -22.78 1.18 7.97
N GLU A 170 -22.85 1.93 9.07
CA GLU A 170 -23.85 2.99 9.30
C GLU A 170 -23.78 4.13 8.27
N ARG A 171 -22.60 4.42 7.71
CA ARG A 171 -22.46 5.39 6.62
C ARG A 171 -22.68 4.79 5.21
N GLY A 172 -23.14 3.54 5.13
CA GLY A 172 -23.46 2.85 3.88
C GLY A 172 -22.29 2.11 3.23
N GLY A 173 -21.17 1.95 3.93
CA GLY A 173 -20.04 1.15 3.47
C GLY A 173 -20.28 -0.36 3.61
N ARG A 174 -19.37 -1.16 3.06
CA ARG A 174 -19.44 -2.63 3.08
C ARG A 174 -18.25 -3.25 3.80
N VAL A 175 -18.49 -4.30 4.58
CA VAL A 175 -17.43 -5.11 5.18
C VAL A 175 -17.65 -6.58 4.81
N ARG A 176 -16.61 -7.27 4.35
CA ARG A 176 -16.61 -8.72 4.11
C ARG A 176 -15.47 -9.39 4.85
N VAL A 177 -15.73 -10.55 5.43
CA VAL A 177 -14.74 -11.34 6.17
C VAL A 177 -14.75 -12.78 5.67
N ILE A 178 -13.59 -13.28 5.24
CA ILE A 178 -13.35 -14.70 4.96
C ILE A 178 -12.41 -15.24 6.03
N THR A 179 -12.84 -16.28 6.74
CA THR A 179 -12.05 -16.93 7.79
C THR A 179 -12.18 -18.44 7.74
N SER A 180 -11.52 -19.16 8.65
CA SER A 180 -11.59 -20.61 8.74
C SER A 180 -11.68 -21.10 10.19
N THR A 181 -12.07 -22.36 10.37
CA THR A 181 -12.04 -23.09 11.64
C THR A 181 -10.84 -24.04 11.74
N TYR A 182 -9.91 -24.06 10.77
CA TYR A 182 -8.83 -25.04 10.68
C TYR A 182 -8.06 -25.28 11.99
N LEU A 183 -7.67 -24.20 12.68
CA LEU A 183 -6.91 -24.28 13.94
C LEU A 183 -7.77 -24.19 15.20
N GLY A 184 -9.11 -24.10 15.06
CA GLY A 184 -10.01 -23.93 16.19
C GLY A 184 -9.87 -22.59 16.94
N ALA A 185 -9.10 -21.64 16.40
CA ALA A 185 -8.81 -20.35 17.04
C ALA A 185 -9.84 -19.24 16.76
N THR A 186 -10.76 -19.47 15.82
CA THR A 186 -11.81 -18.51 15.48
C THR A 186 -12.92 -18.50 16.54
N SER A 187 -13.19 -17.33 17.11
CA SER A 187 -14.20 -17.14 18.14
C SER A 187 -15.60 -17.04 17.55
N ALA A 188 -16.49 -17.99 17.89
CA ALA A 188 -17.91 -17.93 17.51
C ALA A 188 -18.57 -16.61 17.95
N LYS A 189 -18.26 -16.13 19.16
CA LYS A 189 -18.75 -14.84 19.68
C LYS A 189 -18.35 -13.67 18.77
N ALA A 190 -17.12 -13.66 18.27
CA ALA A 190 -16.66 -12.60 17.38
C ALA A 190 -17.40 -12.64 16.03
N LEU A 191 -17.63 -13.84 15.48
CA LEU A 191 -18.39 -14.01 14.24
C LEU A 191 -19.84 -13.54 14.41
N ASP A 192 -20.50 -13.92 15.50
CA ASP A 192 -21.87 -13.49 15.79
C ASP A 192 -21.98 -11.97 15.89
N GLU A 193 -21.01 -11.30 16.52
CA GLU A 193 -21.01 -9.85 16.61
C GLU A 193 -20.74 -9.18 15.26
N LEU A 194 -19.81 -9.70 14.45
CA LEU A 194 -19.59 -9.21 13.09
C LEU A 194 -20.88 -9.30 12.25
N VAL A 195 -21.56 -10.44 12.25
CA VAL A 195 -22.82 -10.62 11.53
C VAL A 195 -23.89 -9.65 12.03
N ARG A 196 -24.00 -9.45 13.36
CA ARG A 196 -24.95 -8.47 13.94
C ARG A 196 -24.68 -7.03 13.52
N LEU A 197 -23.42 -6.67 13.25
CA LEU A 197 -23.06 -5.35 12.73
C LEU A 197 -23.44 -5.17 11.25
N GLY A 198 -23.75 -6.25 10.53
CA GLY A 198 -24.03 -6.23 9.09
C GLY A 198 -22.84 -6.63 8.21
N VAL A 199 -21.81 -7.26 8.77
CA VAL A 199 -20.66 -7.78 8.02
C VAL A 199 -21.05 -9.05 7.26
N ASP A 200 -20.65 -9.19 5.99
CA ASP A 200 -20.77 -10.44 5.23
C ASP A 200 -19.64 -11.39 5.61
N VAL A 201 -19.95 -12.37 6.45
CA VAL A 201 -18.98 -13.33 6.98
C VAL A 201 -19.11 -14.68 6.26
N ARG A 202 -18.00 -15.18 5.71
CA ARG A 202 -17.89 -16.53 5.17
C ARG A 202 -16.81 -17.32 5.91
N VAL A 203 -17.16 -18.54 6.30
CA VAL A 203 -16.26 -19.41 7.07
C VAL A 203 -15.97 -20.67 6.26
N ASN A 204 -14.69 -20.94 6.01
CA ASN A 204 -14.26 -22.23 5.49
C ASN A 204 -14.16 -23.25 6.62
N TYR A 205 -15.09 -24.22 6.62
CA TYR A 205 -15.12 -25.33 7.57
C TYR A 205 -14.27 -26.53 7.15
N GLN A 206 -13.68 -26.52 5.94
CA GLN A 206 -12.88 -27.63 5.40
C GLN A 206 -11.44 -27.65 5.93
N GLY A 207 -11.24 -27.52 7.25
CA GLY A 207 -9.92 -27.44 7.85
C GLY A 207 -8.99 -28.63 7.54
N GLN A 208 -9.55 -29.80 7.22
CA GLN A 208 -8.77 -31.01 6.93
C GLN A 208 -8.25 -31.07 5.48
N SER A 209 -8.88 -30.38 4.52
CA SER A 209 -8.49 -30.40 3.11
C SER A 209 -7.85 -29.09 2.63
N THR A 210 -8.25 -27.95 3.20
CA THR A 210 -7.72 -26.63 2.84
C THR A 210 -7.32 -25.84 4.08
N LYS A 211 -6.01 -25.59 4.20
CA LYS A 211 -5.43 -24.79 5.28
C LYS A 211 -5.39 -23.32 4.86
N LEU A 212 -6.50 -22.61 5.02
CA LEU A 212 -6.53 -21.16 4.82
C LEU A 212 -5.61 -20.50 5.86
N HIS A 213 -4.47 -19.99 5.41
CA HIS A 213 -3.51 -19.28 6.26
C HIS A 213 -3.16 -17.87 5.76
N ALA A 214 -3.88 -17.38 4.74
CA ALA A 214 -3.74 -16.03 4.22
C ALA A 214 -4.25 -15.00 5.22
N LYS A 215 -3.59 -13.82 5.24
CA LYS A 215 -3.93 -12.69 6.10
C LYS A 215 -3.73 -11.43 5.28
N ALA A 216 -4.83 -10.81 4.90
CA ALA A 216 -4.80 -9.57 4.18
C ALA A 216 -6.05 -8.75 4.52
N TRP A 217 -5.82 -7.45 4.63
CA TRP A 217 -6.86 -6.43 4.62
C TRP A 217 -6.78 -5.68 3.31
N LEU A 218 -7.94 -5.41 2.71
CA LEU A 218 -8.06 -4.53 1.54
C LEU A 218 -9.09 -3.46 1.84
N PHE A 219 -8.65 -2.21 1.76
CA PHE A 219 -9.43 -1.00 1.99
C PHE A 219 -9.66 -0.30 0.67
N ARG A 220 -10.91 -0.23 0.23
CA ARG A 220 -11.26 0.39 -1.05
C ARG A 220 -11.84 1.77 -0.86
N ARG A 221 -11.45 2.69 -1.73
CA ARG A 221 -11.89 4.09 -1.72
C ARG A 221 -11.76 4.74 -3.10
N PRO A 222 -12.47 5.85 -3.37
CA PRO A 222 -12.39 6.55 -4.66
C PRO A 222 -10.98 7.01 -5.01
N GLY A 223 -10.71 7.12 -6.32
CA GLY A 223 -9.48 7.73 -6.85
C GLY A 223 -8.27 6.80 -6.88
N GLU A 224 -8.47 5.48 -6.94
CA GLU A 224 -7.38 4.48 -6.99
C GLU A 224 -6.42 4.55 -5.79
N LEU A 225 -6.95 4.96 -4.64
CA LEU A 225 -6.21 5.08 -3.38
C LEU A 225 -6.44 3.87 -2.48
N ASP A 226 -6.60 2.68 -3.06
CA ASP A 226 -6.82 1.45 -2.30
C ASP A 226 -5.58 1.09 -1.47
N THR A 227 -5.78 0.68 -0.21
CA THR A 227 -4.70 0.18 0.64
C THR A 227 -4.85 -1.31 0.81
N ALA A 228 -3.76 -2.07 0.63
CA ALA A 228 -3.69 -3.47 1.02
C ALA A 228 -2.65 -3.64 2.14
N CYS A 229 -3.05 -4.28 3.23
CA CYS A 229 -2.12 -4.73 4.27
C CYS A 229 -2.00 -6.25 4.18
N VAL A 230 -0.82 -6.77 3.92
CA VAL A 230 -0.56 -8.21 3.75
C VAL A 230 0.58 -8.61 4.70
N GLY A 231 0.39 -9.67 5.48
CA GLY A 231 1.40 -10.06 6.46
C GLY A 231 1.06 -11.30 7.30
N SER A 232 1.65 -11.36 8.48
CA SER A 232 1.57 -12.41 9.51
C SER A 232 0.39 -12.24 10.48
N SER A 233 -0.15 -11.02 10.58
CA SER A 233 -1.09 -10.64 11.62
C SER A 233 -2.52 -11.15 11.39
N ASN A 234 -3.03 -11.95 12.33
CA ASN A 234 -4.45 -12.31 12.38
C ASN A 234 -5.28 -11.22 13.08
N LEU A 235 -6.61 -11.36 13.08
CA LEU A 235 -7.48 -10.47 13.86
C LEU A 235 -7.48 -10.91 15.34
N SER A 236 -6.37 -10.70 16.03
CA SER A 236 -6.17 -11.01 17.45
C SER A 236 -5.43 -9.89 18.18
N ASP A 237 -5.64 -9.76 19.49
CA ASP A 237 -4.97 -8.72 20.28
C ASP A 237 -3.44 -8.80 20.18
N ALA A 238 -2.89 -10.01 20.29
CA ALA A 238 -1.46 -10.26 20.13
C ALA A 238 -0.94 -9.72 18.78
N ALA A 239 -1.57 -10.12 17.67
CA ALA A 239 -1.08 -9.71 16.35
C ALA A 239 -1.29 -8.22 16.06
N LEU A 240 -2.30 -7.59 16.66
CA LEU A 240 -2.63 -6.20 16.36
C LEU A 240 -1.91 -5.18 17.25
N TYR A 241 -1.50 -5.56 18.47
CA TYR A 241 -1.06 -4.59 19.48
C TYR A 241 0.19 -4.97 20.27
N SER A 242 0.44 -6.25 20.56
CA SER A 242 1.47 -6.62 21.55
C SER A 242 2.53 -7.61 21.05
N GLY A 243 2.26 -8.29 19.94
CA GLY A 243 3.13 -9.26 19.31
C GLY A 243 4.03 -8.59 18.29
N LEU A 244 5.27 -9.05 18.22
CA LEU A 244 6.17 -8.75 17.12
C LEU A 244 5.71 -9.58 15.91
N GLU A 245 5.28 -8.91 14.85
CA GLU A 245 4.67 -9.51 13.65
C GLU A 245 5.47 -9.20 12.39
#